data_AF-A0A7D8EMF0-F1
#
_entry.id   AF-A0A7D8EMF0-F1
#
_cell.length_a   1.000
_cell.length_b   1.000
_cell.length_c   1.000
_cell.angle_alpha   90.00
_cell.angle_beta   90.00
_cell.angle_gamma   90.00
#
_symmetry.space_group_name_H-M   'P 1'
#
loop_
_entity.id
_entity.type
_entity.pdbx_description
1 polymer ?
#
loop_
_entity_poly.entity_id
_entity_poly.type
_entity_poly.pdbx_seq_one_letter_code
_entity_poly.pdbx_strand_id
1 'polypeptide(L)' 'MSVLNPCMTCGACCAYFRVSFYWAEGDDASGRVPASLTEPVTPFLRCMAGTNQKTAAL' A
#
# COMPACT_ATOMS: atom_id res chain seq x y z
N MET A 1 18.20 17.17 9.77
CA MET A 1 17.69 16.60 8.50
C MET A 1 17.35 15.15 8.78
N SER A 2 16.07 14.80 8.75
CA SER A 2 15.59 13.45 8.99
C SER A 2 16.18 12.52 7.94
N VAL A 3 16.97 11.54 8.37
CA VAL A 3 17.46 10.46 7.51
C VAL A 3 16.21 9.75 6.97
N LEU A 4 15.94 9.89 5.68
CA LEU A 4 14.84 9.19 5.01
C LEU A 4 15.02 7.70 5.28
N ASN A 5 14.00 7.08 5.85
CA ASN A 5 14.04 5.66 6.16
C ASN A 5 14.24 4.90 4.83
N PRO A 6 15.19 3.96 4.71
CA PRO A 6 15.46 3.26 3.45
C PRO A 6 14.21 2.67 2.80
N CYS A 7 13.19 2.33 3.60
CA CYS A 7 11.90 1.90 3.09
C CYS A 7 11.14 2.94 2.23
N MET A 8 11.30 4.23 2.52
CA MET A 8 10.72 5.31 1.71
C MET A 8 11.42 5.46 0.36
N THR A 9 12.56 4.80 0.15
CA THR A 9 13.30 4.80 -1.12
C THR A 9 13.20 3.47 -1.86
N CYS A 10 13.17 2.32 -1.16
CA CYS A 10 13.11 0.99 -1.80
C CYS A 10 11.76 0.28 -1.71
N GLY A 11 10.83 0.70 -0.85
CA GLY A 11 9.54 0.04 -0.64
C GLY A 11 9.59 -1.36 -0.01
N ALA A 12 10.78 -1.91 0.27
CA ALA A 12 10.95 -3.30 0.68
C ALA A 12 10.22 -3.67 1.98
N CYS A 13 10.21 -2.79 3.00
CA CYS A 13 9.48 -3.10 4.23
C CYS A 13 7.95 -2.96 4.07
N CYS A 14 7.49 -2.15 3.12
CA CYS A 14 6.08 -2.05 2.74
C CYS A 14 5.64 -3.26 1.89
N ALA A 15 6.57 -3.95 1.23
CA ALA A 15 6.30 -5.22 0.55
C ALA A 15 6.32 -6.43 1.51
N TYR A 16 6.96 -6.31 2.67
CA TYR A 16 6.98 -7.35 3.69
C TYR A 16 5.65 -7.44 4.47
N PHE A 17 5.02 -6.30 4.75
CA PHE A 17 3.73 -6.24 5.43
C PHE A 17 2.64 -5.78 4.48
N ARG A 18 1.45 -6.40 4.57
CA ARG A 18 0.30 -5.93 3.80
C ARG A 18 -0.09 -4.52 4.23
N VAL A 19 -0.03 -3.57 3.30
CA VAL A 19 -0.42 -2.18 3.55
C VAL A 19 -1.89 -2.00 3.20
N SER A 20 -2.78 -2.12 4.18
CA SER A 20 -4.23 -1.99 4.01
C SER A 20 -4.78 -0.65 4.50
N PHE A 21 -5.82 -0.16 3.85
CA PHE A 21 -6.52 1.08 4.18
C PHE A 21 -7.98 1.04 3.70
N TYR A 22 -8.78 2.01 4.14
CA TYR A 22 -10.20 2.12 3.76
C TYR A 22 -10.35 2.52 2.29
N TRP A 23 -11.32 1.92 1.58
CA TRP A 23 -11.45 2.14 0.13
C TRP A 23 -11.55 3.61 -0.29
N ALA A 24 -12.15 4.48 0.55
CA ALA A 24 -12.34 5.89 0.25
C ALA A 24 -11.06 6.75 0.37
N GLU A 25 -9.96 6.19 0.89
CA GLU A 25 -8.64 6.84 0.88
C GLU A 25 -7.99 6.83 -0.52
N GLY A 26 -8.59 6.11 -1.48
CA GLY A 26 -8.22 6.15 -2.89
C GLY A 26 -8.53 7.49 -3.56
N ASP A 27 -7.75 7.83 -4.59
CA ASP A 27 -7.94 9.02 -5.43
C ASP A 27 -9.13 8.91 -6.39
N ASP A 28 -9.66 7.70 -6.59
CA ASP A 28 -10.93 7.41 -7.24
C ASP A 28 -12.15 7.64 -6.32
N ALA A 29 -11.92 8.04 -5.07
CA ALA A 29 -12.93 8.45 -4.11
C ALA A 29 -12.64 9.88 -3.60
N SER A 30 -12.27 10.05 -2.33
CA SER A 30 -12.00 11.36 -1.72
C SER A 30 -10.60 11.47 -1.09
N GLY A 31 -9.77 10.45 -1.26
CA GLY A 31 -8.44 10.40 -0.68
C GLY A 31 -7.33 10.80 -1.63
N ARG A 32 -6.12 10.32 -1.37
CA ARG A 32 -4.89 10.67 -2.12
C ARG A 32 -4.08 9.45 -2.56
N VAL A 33 -4.52 8.24 -2.20
CA VAL A 33 -3.79 7.01 -2.55
C VAL A 33 -4.09 6.69 -4.02
N PRO A 34 -3.09 6.55 -4.89
CA PRO A 34 -3.33 6.26 -6.30
C PRO A 34 -4.03 4.91 -6.47
N ALA A 35 -5.29 4.91 -6.92
CA ALA A 35 -6.10 3.72 -7.09
C ALA A 35 -5.43 2.67 -8.00
N SER A 36 -4.65 3.12 -8.99
CA SER A 36 -3.88 2.29 -9.92
C SER A 36 -2.77 1.46 -9.27
N LEU A 37 -2.30 1.83 -8.07
CA LEU A 37 -1.28 1.10 -7.32
C LEU A 37 -1.87 0.25 -6.18
N THR A 38 -3.17 -0.05 -6.25
CA THR A 38 -3.91 -0.70 -5.16
C THR A 38 -4.79 -1.82 -5.69
N GLU A 39 -5.08 -2.80 -4.83
CA GLU A 39 -5.96 -3.92 -5.12
C GLU A 39 -7.06 -4.04 -4.03
N PRO A 40 -8.29 -4.44 -4.39
CA PRO A 40 -9.37 -4.63 -3.42
C PRO A 40 -9.13 -5.87 -2.56
N VAL A 41 -9.35 -5.76 -1.25
CA VAL A 41 -9.28 -6.87 -0.29
C VAL A 41 -10.68 -7.29 0.14
N THR A 42 -11.50 -6.31 0.49
CA THR A 42 -12.93 -6.47 0.82
C THR A 42 -13.70 -5.28 0.23
N PRO A 43 -15.04 -5.25 0.28
CA PRO A 43 -15.81 -4.09 -0.20
C PRO A 43 -15.43 -2.76 0.48
N PHE A 44 -14.85 -2.82 1.69
CA PHE A 44 -14.49 -1.63 2.47
C PHE A 44 -12.99 -1.40 2.58
N LEU A 45 -12.16 -2.37 2.18
CA LEU A 45 -10.71 -2.31 2.35
C LEU A 45 -10.00 -2.56 1.03
N ARG A 46 -8.97 -1.74 0.81
CA ARG A 46 -7.98 -1.91 -0.25
C ARG A 46 -6.61 -2.11 0.37
N CYS A 47 -5.67 -2.58 -0.43
CA CYS A 47 -4.27 -2.59 -0.06
C CYS A 47 -3.38 -2.19 -1.22
N MET A 48 -2.14 -1.82 -0.93
CA MET A 48 -1.16 -1.54 -1.98
C MET A 48 -0.90 -2.82 -2.78
N ALA A 49 -0.93 -2.72 -4.10
CA ALA A 49 -0.73 -3.84 -5.00
C ALA A 49 0.63 -4.50 -4.74
N GLY A 50 0.65 -5.84 -4.69
CA GLY A 50 1.86 -6.61 -4.42
C GLY A 50 2.20 -6.76 -2.93
N THR A 51 1.38 -6.19 -2.04
CA THR A 51 1.50 -6.41 -0.58
C THR A 51 0.50 -7.46 -0.08
N ASN A 52 -0.43 -7.92 -0.93
CA ASN A 52 -1.47 -8.90 -0.60
C ASN A 52 -1.04 -10.36 -0.83
N GLN A 53 0.17 -10.71 -0.41
CA GLN A 53 0.75 -12.04 -0.61
C GLN A 53 1.16 -12.68 0.71
N LYS A 54 1.04 -14.02 0.80
CA LYS A 54 1.37 -14.78 2.01
C LYS A 54 2.87 -14.80 2.33
N THR A 55 3.70 -14.50 1.34
CA THR A 55 5.16 -14.48 1.43
C THR A 55 5.63 -13.09 1.03
N ALA A 56 6.58 -12.53 1.76
CA ALA A 56 7.19 -11.25 1.39
C ALA A 56 7.83 -11.35 -0.01
N ALA A 57 7.59 -10.35 -0.87
CA ALA A 57 8.25 -10.25 -2.17
C ALA A 57 9.74 -9.98 -1.94
N LEU A 58 10.55 -11.04 -1.98
CA LEU A 58 12.02 -11.01 -2.00
C LEU A 58 12.49 -11.46 -3.38
#